data_AF-A0A965NM34-F1
#
_entry.id   AF-A0A965NM34-F1
#
_cell.length_a   1.000
_cell.length_b   1.000
_cell.length_c   1.000
_cell.angle_alpha   90.00
_cell.angle_beta   90.00
_cell.angle_gamma   90.00
#
_symmetry.space_group_name_H-M   'P 1'
#
loop_
_entity.id
_entity.type
_entity.pdbx_description
1 polymer ?
#
loop_
_entity_poly.entity_id
_entity_poly.type
_entity_poly.pdbx_seq_one_letter_code
_entity_poly.pdbx_strand_id
1 'polypeptide(L)'
;CHNNQFIIEKIIDRALQLGVRSAQPGEFAHRAVLNDKMDIVQAEAINELIKAQTAQAVQLSLAQVEGSLSAKIAYIEQAVLKIIAFTEASFEFLDEEMTFDSEILQMLEQLLADIEYQKRSCDCYRYCRYDA
;
A
#
# COMPACT_ATOMS: atom_id res chain seq x y z
N CYS A 1 6.07 -33.08 -0.48
CA CYS A 1 7.15 -32.94 0.52
C CYS A 1 6.54 -32.80 1.90
N HIS A 2 6.99 -33.60 2.88
CA HIS A 2 6.49 -33.55 4.26
C HIS A 2 7.55 -32.94 5.19
N ASN A 3 8.07 -31.76 4.82
CA ASN A 3 9.11 -31.03 5.56
C ASN A 3 10.46 -31.77 5.75
N ASN A 4 10.77 -32.75 4.89
CA ASN A 4 12.07 -33.41 4.88
C ASN A 4 13.08 -32.56 4.09
N GLN A 5 14.09 -32.01 4.77
CA GLN A 5 15.11 -31.12 4.20
C GLN A 5 15.81 -31.71 2.97
N PHE A 6 16.23 -32.98 3.05
CA PHE A 6 16.90 -33.66 1.94
C PHE A 6 16.02 -33.73 0.69
N ILE A 7 14.72 -34.02 0.86
CA ILE A 7 13.77 -34.05 -0.27
C ILE A 7 13.57 -32.66 -0.86
N ILE A 8 13.48 -31.62 -0.01
CA ILE A 8 13.31 -30.23 -0.46
C ILE A 8 14.51 -29.78 -1.30
N GLU A 9 15.72 -30.02 -0.80
CA GLU A 9 16.97 -29.70 -1.52
C GLU A 9 17.04 -30.43 -2.86
N LYS A 10 16.71 -31.73 -2.91
CA LYS A 10 16.68 -32.49 -4.18
C LYS A 10 15.71 -31.93 -5.21
N ILE A 11 14.58 -31.38 -4.77
CA ILE A 11 13.60 -30.76 -5.68
C ILE A 11 14.13 -29.43 -6.20
N ILE A 12 14.72 -28.61 -5.34
CA ILE A 12 15.34 -27.34 -5.74
C ILE A 12 16.47 -27.60 -6.74
N ASP A 13 17.38 -28.51 -6.42
CA ASP A 13 18.47 -28.92 -7.31
C ASP A 13 17.95 -29.38 -8.67
N ARG A 14 16.88 -30.19 -8.68
CA ARG A 14 16.28 -30.68 -9.91
C ARG A 14 15.69 -29.53 -10.74
N ALA A 15 15.06 -28.54 -10.12
CA ALA A 15 14.53 -27.37 -10.82
C ALA A 15 15.65 -26.51 -11.43
N LEU A 16 16.76 -26.32 -10.72
CA LEU A 16 17.94 -25.61 -11.23
C LEU A 16 18.54 -26.32 -12.46
N GLN A 17 18.64 -27.65 -12.43
CA GLN A 17 19.09 -28.46 -13.57
C GLN A 17 18.19 -28.36 -14.80
N LEU A 18 16.90 -28.04 -14.62
CA LEU A 18 15.94 -27.84 -15.71
C LEU A 18 16.00 -26.41 -16.28
N GLY A 19 16.96 -25.59 -15.86
CA GLY A 19 17.18 -24.24 -16.41
C GLY A 19 16.50 -23.13 -15.62
N VAL A 20 15.90 -23.43 -14.46
CA VAL A 20 15.37 -22.39 -13.56
C VAL A 20 16.53 -21.71 -12.84
N ARG A 21 16.43 -20.39 -12.62
CA ARG A 21 17.36 -19.62 -11.78
C ARG A 21 16.81 -19.52 -10.35
N SER A 22 17.69 -19.59 -9.35
CA SER A 22 17.34 -19.27 -7.96
C SER A 22 16.79 -17.84 -7.84
N ALA A 23 15.71 -17.65 -7.08
CA ALA A 23 15.09 -16.36 -6.88
C ALA A 23 15.98 -15.42 -6.04
N GLN A 24 15.99 -14.14 -6.39
CA GLN A 24 16.58 -13.08 -5.55
C GLN A 24 15.67 -12.79 -4.33
N PRO A 25 16.21 -12.20 -3.26
CA PRO A 25 15.41 -11.77 -2.12
C PRO A 25 14.23 -10.89 -2.56
N GLY A 26 13.02 -11.24 -2.13
CA GLY A 26 11.79 -10.50 -2.48
C GLY A 26 11.33 -10.62 -3.93
N GLU A 27 12.00 -11.40 -4.78
CA GLU A 27 11.73 -11.42 -6.23
C GLU A 27 10.28 -11.80 -6.57
N PHE A 28 9.65 -12.68 -5.79
CA PHE A 28 8.25 -13.06 -6.00
C PHE A 28 7.27 -11.93 -5.69
N ALA A 29 7.49 -11.18 -4.60
CA ALA A 29 6.68 -10.01 -4.26
C ALA A 29 6.89 -8.89 -5.28
N HIS A 30 8.14 -8.62 -5.65
CA HIS A 30 8.47 -7.65 -6.70
C HIS A 30 7.80 -7.99 -8.04
N ARG A 31 7.83 -9.27 -8.45
CA ARG A 31 7.11 -9.72 -9.65
C ARG A 31 5.59 -9.58 -9.50
N ALA A 32 5.02 -9.75 -8.31
CA ALA A 32 3.59 -9.54 -8.10
C ALA A 32 3.21 -8.07 -8.31
N VAL A 33 4.04 -7.14 -7.84
CA VAL A 33 3.87 -5.69 -8.07
C VAL A 33 3.96 -5.36 -9.56
N LEU A 34 5.01 -5.84 -10.25
CA LEU A 34 5.19 -5.56 -11.68
C LEU A 34 4.09 -6.15 -12.59
N ASN A 35 3.33 -7.12 -12.10
CA ASN A 35 2.23 -7.74 -12.83
C ASN A 35 0.85 -7.31 -12.27
N ASP A 36 0.79 -6.17 -11.58
CA ASP A 36 -0.44 -5.55 -11.07
C ASP A 36 -1.30 -6.47 -10.18
N LYS A 37 -0.68 -7.48 -9.53
CA LYS A 37 -1.39 -8.38 -8.61
C LYS A 37 -1.57 -7.77 -7.23
N MET A 38 -0.74 -6.81 -6.87
CA MET A 38 -0.75 -6.05 -5.63
C MET A 38 0.09 -4.78 -5.82
N ASP A 39 -0.11 -3.77 -5.00
CA ASP A 39 0.77 -2.60 -5.00
C ASP A 39 1.99 -2.77 -4.08
N ILE A 40 2.85 -1.75 -4.05
CA ILE A 40 4.07 -1.72 -3.24
C ILE A 40 3.76 -1.80 -1.74
N VAL A 41 2.68 -1.16 -1.28
CA VAL A 41 2.29 -1.11 0.13
C VAL A 41 1.86 -2.50 0.61
N GLN A 42 1.08 -3.20 -0.21
CA GLN A 42 0.68 -4.59 0.05
C GLN A 42 1.89 -5.53 0.03
N ALA A 43 2.83 -5.36 -0.91
CA ALA A 43 4.05 -6.15 -0.98
C ALA A 43 4.95 -5.96 0.26
N GLU A 44 5.07 -4.74 0.76
CA GLU A 44 5.76 -4.44 2.01
C GLU A 44 5.06 -5.10 3.21
N ALA A 45 3.72 -5.05 3.25
CA ALA A 45 2.93 -5.65 4.31
C ALA A 45 3.10 -7.17 4.44
N ILE A 46 3.45 -7.89 3.35
CA ILE A 46 3.78 -9.31 3.41
C ILE A 46 5.04 -9.55 4.27
N ASN A 47 6.07 -8.72 4.10
CA ASN A 47 7.30 -8.82 4.89
C ASN A 47 7.04 -8.52 6.37
N GLU A 48 6.16 -7.56 6.65
CA GLU A 48 5.74 -7.23 8.01
C GLU A 48 4.94 -8.37 8.65
N LEU A 49 4.03 -8.99 7.90
CA LEU A 49 3.27 -10.14 8.36
C LEU A 49 4.20 -11.32 8.72
N ILE A 50 5.24 -11.59 7.92
CA ILE A 50 6.24 -12.64 8.18
C ILE A 50 7.03 -12.35 9.47
N LYS A 51 7.29 -11.07 9.78
CA LYS A 51 8.09 -10.65 10.95
C LYS A 51 7.25 -10.40 12.21
N ALA A 52 5.93 -10.33 12.10
CA ALA A 52 5.04 -9.98 13.20
C ALA A 52 5.16 -10.98 14.36
N GLN A 53 5.38 -10.47 15.57
CA GLN A 53 5.54 -11.28 16.79
C GLN A 53 4.34 -11.19 17.74
N THR A 54 3.40 -10.27 17.48
CA THR A 54 2.20 -10.07 18.30
C THR A 54 0.95 -10.33 17.48
N ALA A 55 -0.12 -10.81 18.14
CA ALA A 55 -1.41 -11.01 17.48
C ALA A 55 -1.93 -9.70 16.85
N GLN A 56 -1.69 -8.56 17.52
CA GLN A 56 -2.03 -7.25 16.99
C GLN A 56 -1.24 -6.94 15.72
N ALA A 57 0.08 -7.11 15.71
CA ALA A 57 0.91 -6.87 14.52
C ALA A 57 0.51 -7.77 13.34
N VAL A 58 0.13 -9.04 13.59
CA VAL A 58 -0.39 -9.95 12.57
C VAL A 58 -1.69 -9.42 11.97
N GLN A 59 -2.67 -9.06 12.80
CA GLN A 59 -3.96 -8.52 12.34
C GLN A 59 -3.78 -7.24 11.51
N LEU A 60 -2.93 -6.33 12.00
CA LEU A 60 -2.62 -5.07 11.35
C LEU A 60 -1.91 -5.26 10.00
N SER A 61 -0.97 -6.22 9.92
CA SER A 61 -0.26 -6.52 8.68
C SER A 61 -1.17 -7.21 7.67
N LEU A 62 -2.03 -8.12 8.13
CA LEU A 62 -3.01 -8.80 7.28
C LEU A 62 -3.96 -7.80 6.61
N ALA A 63 -4.51 -6.86 7.38
CA ALA A 63 -5.36 -5.81 6.82
C ALA A 63 -4.65 -4.97 5.76
N GLN A 64 -3.33 -4.75 5.89
CA GLN A 64 -2.55 -4.02 4.88
C GLN A 64 -2.26 -4.87 3.65
N VAL A 65 -1.98 -6.16 3.80
CA VAL A 65 -1.89 -7.11 2.67
C VAL A 65 -3.20 -7.12 1.88
N GLU A 66 -4.34 -7.05 2.57
CA GLU A 66 -5.68 -6.94 1.96
C GLU A 66 -5.97 -5.56 1.32
N GLY A 67 -5.05 -4.60 1.44
CA GLY A 67 -5.13 -3.31 0.73
C GLY A 67 -5.80 -2.19 1.52
N SER A 68 -5.97 -2.32 2.85
CA SER A 68 -6.60 -1.25 3.66
C SER A 68 -5.89 0.10 3.56
N LEU A 69 -4.56 0.12 3.52
CA LEU A 69 -3.79 1.38 3.37
C LEU A 69 -3.83 1.89 1.93
N SER A 70 -3.72 0.99 0.96
CA SER A 70 -3.87 1.28 -0.47
C SER A 70 -5.20 1.97 -0.78
N ALA A 71 -6.30 1.46 -0.24
CA ALA A 71 -7.64 2.04 -0.41
C ALA A 71 -7.72 3.47 0.14
N LYS A 72 -7.07 3.74 1.28
CA LYS A 72 -7.02 5.08 1.87
C LYS A 72 -6.19 6.06 1.03
N ILE A 73 -5.06 5.59 0.48
CA ILE A 73 -4.22 6.37 -0.44
C ILE A 73 -5.01 6.68 -1.73
N ALA A 74 -5.69 5.69 -2.30
CA ALA A 74 -6.52 5.88 -3.49
C ALA A 74 -7.66 6.89 -3.25
N TYR A 75 -8.28 6.88 -2.06
CA TYR A 75 -9.27 7.88 -1.68
C TYR A 75 -8.67 9.31 -1.63
N ILE A 76 -7.49 9.47 -1.03
CA ILE A 76 -6.77 10.75 -0.98
C ILE A 76 -6.42 11.21 -2.41
N GLU A 77 -5.92 10.32 -3.26
CA GLU A 77 -5.61 10.61 -4.66
C GLU A 77 -6.85 11.11 -5.42
N GLN A 78 -7.99 10.44 -5.26
CA GLN A 78 -9.25 10.88 -5.89
C GLN A 78 -9.70 12.25 -5.37
N ALA A 79 -9.55 12.52 -4.07
CA ALA A 79 -9.87 13.83 -3.51
C ALA A 79 -8.98 14.94 -4.11
N VAL A 80 -7.67 14.69 -4.22
CA VAL A 80 -6.73 15.63 -4.87
C VAL A 80 -7.09 15.87 -6.32
N LEU A 81 -7.35 14.81 -7.09
CA LEU A 81 -7.77 14.93 -8.50
C LEU A 81 -9.04 15.78 -8.64
N LYS A 82 -10.00 15.62 -7.73
CA LYS A 82 -11.21 16.43 -7.72
C LYS A 82 -10.90 17.91 -7.45
N ILE A 83 -10.03 18.22 -6.49
CA ILE A 83 -9.62 19.60 -6.21
C ILE A 83 -8.95 20.23 -7.44
N ILE A 84 -8.08 19.49 -8.12
CA ILE A 84 -7.42 19.94 -9.36
C ILE A 84 -8.48 20.28 -10.41
N ALA A 85 -9.45 19.39 -10.64
CA ALA A 85 -10.51 19.62 -11.62
C ALA A 85 -11.36 20.87 -11.31
N PHE A 86 -11.70 21.11 -10.04
CA PHE A 86 -12.40 22.33 -9.63
C PHE A 86 -11.54 23.58 -9.82
N THR A 87 -10.25 23.48 -9.55
CA THR A 87 -9.31 24.59 -9.73
C THR A 87 -9.14 24.94 -11.21
N GLU A 88 -9.03 23.93 -12.09
CA GLU A 88 -8.99 24.13 -13.54
C GLU A 88 -10.29 24.78 -14.06
N ALA A 89 -11.45 24.31 -13.59
CA ALA A 89 -12.74 24.90 -13.93
C ALA A 89 -12.85 26.37 -13.47
N SER A 90 -12.35 26.71 -12.27
CA SER A 90 -12.31 28.11 -11.81
C SER A 90 -11.55 29.00 -12.78
N PHE A 91 -10.46 28.53 -13.40
CA PHE A 91 -9.70 29.32 -14.38
C PHE A 91 -10.40 29.40 -15.73
N GLU A 92 -11.08 28.34 -16.18
CA GLU A 92 -11.78 28.34 -17.48
C GLU A 92 -13.01 29.25 -17.52
N PHE A 93 -13.72 29.42 -16.39
CA PHE A 93 -14.97 30.19 -16.31
C PHE A 93 -14.85 31.55 -15.59
N LEU A 94 -13.63 32.12 -15.51
CA LEU A 94 -13.37 33.42 -14.86
C LEU A 94 -14.27 34.56 -15.38
N ASP A 95 -14.57 34.56 -16.69
CA ASP A 95 -15.39 35.59 -17.33
C ASP A 95 -16.91 35.43 -17.06
N GLU A 96 -17.33 34.26 -16.56
CA GLU A 96 -18.74 33.94 -16.25
C GLU A 96 -19.12 34.25 -14.79
N GLU A 97 -18.23 34.90 -14.02
CA GLU A 97 -18.37 35.17 -12.57
C GLU A 97 -18.62 33.89 -11.72
N MET A 98 -18.34 32.71 -12.26
CA MET A 98 -18.42 31.46 -11.52
C MET A 98 -17.12 31.22 -10.73
N THR A 99 -17.22 31.19 -9.40
CA THR A 99 -16.10 30.89 -8.52
C THR A 99 -16.37 29.63 -7.70
N PHE A 100 -15.35 28.79 -7.55
CA PHE A 100 -15.41 27.57 -6.75
C PHE A 100 -14.53 27.65 -5.49
N ASP A 101 -14.13 28.87 -5.09
CA ASP A 101 -13.13 29.09 -4.05
C ASP A 101 -13.56 28.49 -2.70
N SER A 102 -14.83 28.63 -2.33
CA SER A 102 -15.39 28.06 -1.10
C SER A 102 -15.34 26.54 -1.10
N GLU A 103 -15.72 25.91 -2.20
CA GLU A 103 -15.74 24.48 -2.39
C GLU A 103 -14.33 23.90 -2.37
N ILE A 104 -13.39 24.55 -3.06
CA ILE A 104 -11.98 24.18 -3.09
C ILE A 104 -11.39 24.25 -1.67
N LEU A 105 -11.62 25.35 -0.95
CA LEU A 105 -11.13 25.51 0.42
C LEU A 105 -11.72 24.45 1.36
N GLN A 106 -13.03 24.19 1.29
CA GLN A 106 -13.67 23.17 2.11
C GLN A 106 -13.12 21.77 1.80
N MET A 107 -12.90 21.44 0.53
CA MET A 107 -12.33 20.16 0.12
C MET A 107 -10.88 20.01 0.60
N LEU A 108 -10.09 21.07 0.54
CA LEU A 108 -8.71 21.09 1.07
C LEU A 108 -8.67 20.89 2.58
N GLU A 109 -9.52 21.59 3.33
CA GLU A 109 -9.62 21.43 4.79
C GLU A 109 -9.99 20.00 5.17
N GLN A 110 -10.97 19.41 4.48
CA GLN A 110 -11.37 18.02 4.71
C GLN A 110 -10.22 17.05 4.38
N LEU A 111 -9.55 17.25 3.24
CA LEU A 111 -8.45 16.39 2.82
C LEU A 111 -7.27 16.44 3.81
N LEU A 112 -6.93 17.62 4.33
CA LEU A 112 -5.90 17.78 5.35
C LEU A 112 -6.27 17.04 6.64
N ALA A 113 -7.53 17.14 7.09
CA ALA A 113 -8.02 16.40 8.24
C ALA A 113 -7.93 14.88 8.04
N ASP A 114 -8.29 14.39 6.84
CA ASP A 114 -8.21 12.97 6.49
C ASP A 114 -6.75 12.48 6.51
N ILE A 115 -5.81 13.25 5.94
CA ILE A 115 -4.38 12.94 5.96
C ILE A 115 -3.83 12.92 7.39
N GLU A 116 -4.18 13.91 8.22
CA GLU A 116 -3.75 13.94 9.62
C GLU A 116 -4.26 12.73 10.40
N TYR A 117 -5.52 12.33 10.18
CA TYR A 117 -6.09 11.14 10.77
C TYR A 117 -5.30 9.89 10.37
N GLN A 118 -4.98 9.73 9.08
CA GLN A 118 -4.18 8.59 8.61
C GLN A 118 -2.77 8.58 9.20
N LYS A 119 -2.10 9.74 9.30
CA LYS A 119 -0.75 9.81 9.92
C LYS A 119 -0.76 9.35 11.37
N ARG A 120 -1.73 9.81 12.18
CA ARG A 120 -1.87 9.38 13.57
C ARG A 120 -2.13 7.88 13.68
N SER A 121 -2.96 7.34 12.78
CA SER A 121 -3.21 5.90 12.71
C SER A 121 -1.92 5.13 12.41
N CYS A 122 -1.12 5.58 11.43
CA CYS A 122 0.17 4.98 11.07
C CYS A 122 1.22 5.07 12.19
N ASP A 123 1.26 6.16 12.97
CA ASP A 123 2.19 6.30 14.09
C ASP A 123 1.88 5.29 15.20
N CYS A 124 0.60 5.04 15.47
CA CYS A 124 0.17 3.97 16.38
C CYS A 124 0.58 2.58 15.86
N TYR A 125 0.46 2.34 14.55
CA TYR A 125 0.95 1.13 13.89
C TYR A 125 2.46 0.93 14.08
N ARG A 126 3.26 2.00 13.98
CA ARG A 126 4.72 1.94 14.14
C ARG A 126 5.11 1.58 15.58
N TYR A 127 4.34 2.04 16.56
CA TYR A 127 4.56 1.70 17.97
C TYR A 127 4.32 0.20 18.24
N CYS A 128 3.23 -0.36 17.69
CA CYS A 128 2.94 -1.80 17.81
C CYS A 128 3.91 -2.73 17.05
N ARG A 129 4.80 -2.19 16.19
CA ARG A 129 5.81 -2.98 15.45
C ARG A 129 7.08 -3.29 16.26
N TYR A 130 7.49 -2.41 17.18
CA TYR A 130 8.83 -2.47 17.80
C TYR A 130 8.83 -2.73 19.31
N ASP A 131 7.68 -2.61 19.98
CA ASP A 131 7.55 -2.93 21.40
C ASP A 131 7.06 -4.38 21.58
N ALA A 132 7.96 -5.34 21.35
CA ALA A 132 7.89 -6.75 21.79
C ALA A 132 9.29 -7.35 21.85
#